data_AF-A0A674JNY0-F1
#
_entry.id   AF-A0A674JNY0-F1
#
_cell.length_a   1.000
_cell.length_b   1.000
_cell.length_c   1.000
_cell.angle_alpha   90.00
_cell.angle_beta   90.00
_cell.angle_gamma   90.00
#
_symmetry.space_group_name_H-M   'P 1'
#
loop_
_entity.id
_entity.type
_entity.pdbx_description
1 polymer ?
#
loop_
_entity_poly.entity_id
_entity_poly.type
_entity_poly.pdbx_seq_one_letter_code
_entity_poly.pdbx_strand_id
1 'polypeptide(L)'
;MGPLALLGFASLWAGLALAELVPTFSKCTRYFYRGIEPQGFDTTNRANICQKYGGTYNFAIFYNESSQIPVWSAYTIDEGNCTDTASETWKVEPQVTSISGGLHCG
;
A
#
# COMPACT_ATOMS: atom_id res chain seq x y z
N MET A 1 -32.35 11.52 28.02
CA MET A 1 -31.60 10.64 27.12
C MET A 1 -31.33 11.45 25.85
N GLY A 2 -30.20 12.17 25.82
CA GLY A 2 -29.99 13.33 24.94
C GLY A 2 -29.35 12.99 23.58
N PRO A 3 -29.55 13.85 22.56
CA PRO A 3 -29.18 13.59 21.15
C PRO A 3 -27.67 13.67 20.89
N LEU A 4 -26.87 14.01 21.90
CA LEU A 4 -25.41 14.13 21.81
C LEU A 4 -24.70 12.78 21.59
N ALA A 5 -25.37 11.65 21.88
CA ALA A 5 -24.79 10.33 21.71
C ALA A 5 -24.73 9.87 20.23
N LEU A 6 -25.46 10.53 19.31
CA LEU A 6 -25.54 10.11 17.91
C LEU A 6 -24.46 10.72 17.01
N LEU A 7 -23.78 11.78 17.44
CA LEU A 7 -22.70 12.42 16.67
C LEU A 7 -21.33 11.76 16.86
N GLY A 8 -21.17 10.88 17.85
CA GLY A 8 -19.91 10.15 18.10
C GLY A 8 -19.67 8.95 17.19
N PHE A 9 -20.70 8.44 16.51
CA PHE A 9 -20.61 7.20 15.72
C PHE A 9 -20.20 7.43 14.26
N ALA A 10 -20.39 8.65 13.73
CA ALA A 10 -20.13 8.96 12.32
C ALA A 10 -18.64 9.22 12.00
N SER A 11 -17.81 9.47 13.01
CA SER A 11 -16.38 9.80 12.81
C SER A 11 -15.46 8.58 12.67
N LEU A 12 -15.94 7.36 12.91
CA LEU A 12 -15.15 6.13 12.75
C LEU A 12 -15.11 5.58 11.31
N TRP A 13 -15.80 6.21 10.36
CA TRP A 13 -15.89 5.72 8.98
C TRP A 13 -14.95 6.46 8.00
N ALA A 14 -14.08 7.32 8.50
CA ALA A 14 -13.06 7.96 7.70
C ALA A 14 -11.78 7.12 7.70
N GLY A 15 -11.71 6.16 6.77
CA GLY A 15 -10.44 5.66 6.24
C GLY A 15 -9.93 4.34 6.80
N LEU A 16 -10.62 3.23 6.50
CA LEU A 16 -9.91 1.95 6.39
C LEU A 16 -9.01 2.00 5.14
N ALA A 17 -7.72 2.23 5.32
CA ALA A 17 -6.72 1.89 4.31
C ALA A 17 -6.57 0.37 4.30
N LEU A 18 -7.46 -0.34 3.61
CA LEU A 18 -7.28 -1.76 3.34
C LEU A 18 -6.05 -1.92 2.43
N ALA A 19 -4.93 -2.34 3.01
CA ALA A 19 -3.89 -3.01 2.25
C ALA A 19 -4.48 -4.35 1.81
N GLU A 20 -4.99 -4.40 0.58
CA GLU A 20 -5.51 -5.62 -0.02
C GLU A 20 -4.32 -6.54 -0.29
N LEU A 21 -4.15 -7.59 0.53
CA LEU A 21 -3.20 -8.66 0.24
C LEU A 21 -3.73 -9.42 -0.97
N VAL A 22 -3.11 -9.19 -2.11
CA VAL A 22 -3.55 -9.78 -3.37
C VAL A 22 -2.71 -11.05 -3.57
N PRO A 23 -3.32 -12.25 -3.71
CA PRO A 23 -2.55 -13.48 -3.91
C PRO A 23 -1.67 -13.43 -5.19
N THR A 24 -2.00 -12.53 -6.11
CA THR A 24 -1.27 -12.26 -7.35
C THR A 24 -1.26 -10.76 -7.64
N PHE A 25 -0.33 -10.28 -8.48
CA PHE A 25 -0.30 -8.86 -8.89
C PHE A 25 -1.40 -8.43 -9.87
N SER A 26 -2.49 -9.19 -10.00
CA SER A 26 -3.55 -8.96 -11.01
C SER A 26 -4.08 -7.51 -11.08
N LYS A 27 -4.03 -6.77 -9.97
CA LYS A 27 -4.49 -5.38 -9.88
C LYS A 27 -3.43 -4.33 -10.26
N CYS A 28 -2.17 -4.72 -10.34
CA CYS A 28 -1.04 -3.81 -10.52
C CYS A 28 0.04 -4.35 -11.50
N THR A 29 -0.24 -5.41 -12.26
CA THR A 29 0.66 -5.97 -13.29
C THR A 29 1.16 -4.93 -14.29
N ARG A 30 0.37 -3.87 -14.55
CA ARG A 30 0.74 -2.77 -15.45
C ARG A 30 2.04 -2.07 -15.05
N TYR A 31 2.44 -2.16 -13.79
CA TYR A 31 3.66 -1.54 -13.29
C TYR A 31 4.92 -2.37 -13.56
N PHE A 32 4.76 -3.64 -13.94
CA PHE A 32 5.89 -4.46 -14.35
C PHE A 32 6.35 -4.09 -15.76
N TYR A 33 7.66 -4.16 -15.97
CA TYR A 33 8.22 -4.00 -17.30
C TYR A 33 7.60 -5.02 -18.24
N ARG A 34 6.90 -4.53 -19.28
CA ARG A 34 6.13 -5.34 -20.24
C ARG A 34 5.08 -6.25 -19.60
N GLY A 35 4.62 -5.94 -18.38
CA GLY A 35 3.64 -6.75 -17.65
C GLY A 35 4.18 -8.09 -17.12
N ILE A 36 5.51 -8.27 -17.08
CA ILE A 36 6.14 -9.53 -16.69
C ILE A 36 6.65 -9.43 -15.24
N GLU A 37 6.16 -10.31 -14.37
CA GLU A 37 6.64 -10.42 -12.98
C GLU A 37 8.13 -10.79 -12.95
N PRO A 38 8.97 -10.07 -12.20
CA PRO A 38 10.39 -10.37 -12.12
C PRO A 38 10.63 -11.69 -11.39
N GLN A 39 11.60 -12.45 -11.89
CA GLN A 39 12.03 -13.71 -11.28
C GLN A 39 13.14 -13.47 -10.25
N GLY A 40 13.37 -14.44 -9.36
CA GLY A 40 14.46 -14.41 -8.38
C GLY A 40 14.11 -13.85 -7.01
N PHE A 41 12.84 -13.50 -6.79
CA PHE A 41 12.32 -13.03 -5.49
C PHE A 41 11.43 -14.05 -4.78
N ASP A 42 11.33 -15.29 -5.27
CA ASP A 42 10.55 -16.35 -4.63
C ASP A 42 11.20 -16.74 -3.29
N THR A 43 10.57 -16.28 -2.20
CA THR A 43 10.93 -16.65 -0.83
C THR A 43 9.70 -17.21 -0.14
N THR A 44 9.91 -18.09 0.84
CA THR A 44 8.81 -18.77 1.55
C THR A 44 7.86 -17.82 2.28
N ASN A 45 8.34 -16.61 2.60
CA ASN A 45 7.60 -15.59 3.38
C ASN A 45 7.36 -14.32 2.54
N ARG A 46 7.12 -14.49 1.23
CA ARG A 46 6.83 -13.39 0.31
C ARG A 46 5.34 -13.10 0.26
N ALA A 47 5.00 -11.84 0.49
CA ALA A 47 3.69 -11.28 0.16
C ALA A 47 3.76 -10.45 -1.13
N ASN A 48 2.72 -10.57 -1.96
CA ASN A 48 2.53 -9.78 -3.17
C ASN A 48 1.54 -8.65 -2.86
N ILE A 49 1.97 -7.40 -3.09
CA ILE A 49 1.19 -6.23 -2.69
C ILE A 49 0.97 -5.29 -3.87
N CYS A 50 -0.29 -4.93 -4.11
CA CYS A 50 -0.66 -3.83 -4.99
C CYS A 50 -1.02 -2.61 -4.14
N GLN A 51 -0.09 -1.66 -4.00
CA GLN A 51 -0.28 -0.50 -3.13
C GLN A 51 -1.21 0.52 -3.76
N LYS A 52 -2.18 1.00 -2.97
CA LYS A 52 -3.10 2.07 -3.36
C LYS A 52 -2.72 3.40 -2.69
N TYR A 53 -2.86 4.48 -3.44
CA TYR A 53 -2.88 5.84 -2.90
C TYR A 53 -4.03 6.61 -3.57
N GLY A 54 -4.86 7.28 -2.77
CA GLY A 54 -6.06 7.97 -3.27
C GLY A 54 -7.06 7.03 -3.97
N GLY A 55 -7.11 5.76 -3.57
CA GLY A 55 -8.00 4.75 -4.19
C GLY A 55 -7.45 4.11 -5.48
N THR A 56 -6.36 4.62 -6.02
CA THR A 56 -5.74 4.13 -7.26
C THR A 56 -4.52 3.28 -6.93
N TYR A 57 -4.35 2.15 -7.61
CA TYR A 57 -3.11 1.36 -7.53
C TYR A 57 -1.96 2.12 -8.19
N ASN A 58 -0.82 2.23 -7.50
CA ASN A 58 0.35 2.97 -7.98
C ASN A 58 1.64 2.14 -7.99
N PHE A 59 1.73 1.09 -7.18
CA PHE A 59 2.94 0.28 -7.03
C PHE A 59 2.61 -1.20 -6.96
N ALA A 60 3.56 -2.01 -7.42
CA ALA A 60 3.61 -3.45 -7.20
C ALA A 60 4.84 -3.76 -6.35
N ILE A 61 4.67 -4.46 -5.23
CA ILE A 61 5.73 -4.69 -4.23
C ILE A 61 5.83 -6.18 -3.91
N PHE A 62 7.07 -6.67 -3.89
CA PHE A 62 7.45 -7.91 -3.22
C PHE A 62 7.85 -7.59 -1.78
N TYR A 63 7.08 -8.08 -0.83
CA TYR A 63 7.30 -7.83 0.60
C TYR A 63 7.77 -9.10 1.29
N ASN A 64 8.88 -9.04 2.02
CA ASN A 64 9.33 -10.15 2.85
C ASN A 64 8.75 -9.97 4.26
N GLU A 65 7.82 -10.83 4.63
CA GLU A 65 7.10 -10.76 5.90
C GLU A 65 7.98 -11.04 7.11
N SER A 66 9.04 -11.85 6.96
CA SER A 66 9.97 -12.17 8.06
C SER A 66 10.83 -10.98 8.45
N SER A 67 11.35 -10.27 7.45
CA SER A 67 12.19 -9.09 7.67
C SER A 67 11.39 -7.78 7.69
N GLN A 68 10.09 -7.84 7.39
CA GLN A 68 9.20 -6.68 7.32
C GLN A 68 9.73 -5.57 6.40
N ILE A 69 10.28 -5.95 5.25
CA ILE A 69 10.81 -4.99 4.27
C ILE A 69 10.29 -5.29 2.86
N PRO A 70 10.05 -4.25 2.05
CA PRO A 70 9.91 -4.41 0.61
C PRO A 70 11.27 -4.81 0.05
N VAL A 71 11.41 -6.03 -0.46
CA VAL A 71 12.66 -6.50 -1.09
C VAL A 71 12.78 -5.98 -2.52
N TRP A 72 11.66 -5.60 -3.13
CA TRP A 72 11.60 -5.03 -4.47
C TRP A 72 10.26 -4.33 -4.72
N SER A 73 10.28 -3.28 -5.55
CA SER A 73 9.10 -2.54 -5.98
C SER A 73 9.16 -2.14 -7.45
N ALA A 74 7.99 -1.97 -8.07
CA ALA A 74 7.84 -1.44 -9.41
C ALA A 74 6.72 -0.41 -9.50
N TYR A 75 6.96 0.59 -10.32
CA TYR A 75 6.08 1.70 -10.64
C TYR A 75 6.43 2.27 -12.01
N THR A 76 5.52 3.08 -12.56
CA THR A 76 5.75 3.82 -13.80
C THR A 76 5.79 5.31 -13.47
N ILE A 77 6.77 6.00 -14.05
CA ILE A 77 6.85 7.45 -14.01
C ILE A 77 6.24 7.95 -15.32
N ASP A 78 5.21 8.80 -15.25
CA ASP A 78 4.72 9.48 -16.43
C ASP A 78 5.73 10.54 -16.85
N GLU A 79 6.18 10.50 -18.12
CA GLU A 79 7.09 11.50 -18.71
C GLU A 79 6.38 12.85 -19.02
N GLY A 80 5.11 13.00 -18.62
CA GLY A 80 4.35 14.23 -18.79
C GLY A 80 4.94 15.40 -18.01
N ASN A 81 4.60 16.64 -18.41
CA ASN A 81 5.11 17.93 -17.89
C ASN A 81 5.76 17.81 -16.50
N CYS A 82 7.08 17.66 -16.48
CA CYS A 82 7.92 17.67 -15.28
C CYS A 82 7.98 19.08 -14.64
N THR A 83 6.85 19.76 -14.57
CA THR A 83 6.68 21.08 -13.95
C THR A 83 6.32 20.98 -12.48
N ASP A 84 5.87 19.80 -12.03
CA ASP A 84 5.66 19.54 -10.62
C ASP A 84 7.00 19.46 -9.91
N THR A 85 7.28 20.48 -9.09
CA THR A 85 8.41 20.45 -8.17
C THR A 85 8.21 19.27 -7.22
N ALA A 86 9.21 18.40 -7.12
CA ALA A 86 9.20 17.30 -6.16
C ALA A 86 8.84 17.87 -4.78
N SER A 87 7.79 17.33 -4.17
CA SER A 87 7.42 17.74 -2.81
C SER A 87 8.59 17.46 -1.88
N GLU A 88 9.05 18.47 -1.14
CA GLU A 88 10.11 18.31 -0.13
C GLU A 88 9.63 17.50 1.09
N THR A 89 8.34 17.17 1.15
CA THR A 89 7.75 16.38 2.23
C THR A 89 7.96 14.90 1.96
N TRP A 90 8.83 14.27 2.77
CA TRP A 90 9.02 12.82 2.76
C TRP A 90 7.74 12.10 3.19
N LYS A 91 7.35 11.08 2.42
CA LYS A 91 6.29 10.15 2.79
C LYS A 91 6.92 8.84 3.26
N VAL A 92 6.43 8.33 4.38
CA VAL A 92 6.81 7.01 4.88
C VAL A 92 5.92 5.97 4.21
N GLU A 93 6.53 4.93 3.65
CA GLU A 93 5.81 3.80 3.08
C GLU A 93 5.07 3.04 4.20
N PRO A 94 3.76 2.77 4.06
CA PRO A 94 2.99 2.03 5.06
C PRO A 94 3.61 0.65 5.30
N GLN A 95 3.95 0.37 6.55
CA GLN A 95 4.45 -0.95 6.94
C GLN A 95 3.27 -1.93 7.04
N VAL A 96 3.44 -3.13 6.48
CA VAL A 96 2.44 -4.21 6.59
C VAL A 96 2.73 -4.92 7.90
N THR A 97 2.22 -4.37 9.00
CA THR A 97 2.23 -5.08 10.27
C THR A 97 1.08 -6.10 10.23
N SER A 98 1.42 -7.38 10.23
CA SER A 98 0.46 -8.47 10.45
C SER A 98 -0.03 -8.41 11.89
N ILE A 99 -0.93 -7.49 12.16
CA ILE A 99 -1.50 -7.32 13.50
C ILE A 99 -2.75 -8.20 13.60
N SER A 100 -2.55 -9.42 14.10
CA SER A 100 -3.63 -10.22 14.71
C SER A 100 -3.97 -9.77 16.14
N GLY A 101 -3.48 -8.63 16.61
CA GLY A 101 -3.82 -8.06 17.91
C GLY A 101 -3.55 -6.57 17.95
N GLY A 102 -4.62 -5.76 17.78
CA GLY A 102 -4.59 -4.32 17.55
C GLY A 102 -3.50 -3.56 18.31
N LEU A 103 -2.76 -2.69 17.60
CA LEU A 103 -1.90 -1.70 18.25
C LEU A 103 -2.39 -0.29 17.98
N HIS A 104 -2.49 0.38 19.11
CA HIS A 104 -2.76 1.78 19.36
C HIS A 104 -1.58 2.63 18.85
N CYS A 105 -1.87 3.70 18.10
CA CYS A 105 -0.93 4.79 17.89
C CYS A 105 -1.43 6.00 18.67
N GLY A 106 -0.54 6.62 19.45
CA GLY A 106 -0.74 7.90 20.10
C GLY A 106 -0.56 9.07 19.14
#